data_AF-A0A519KCL1-F1
#
_entry.id   AF-A0A519KCL1-F1
#
_cell.length_a   1.000
_cell.length_b   1.000
_cell.length_c   1.000
_cell.angle_alpha   90.00
_cell.angle_beta   90.00
_cell.angle_gamma   90.00
#
_symmetry.space_group_name_H-M   'P 1'
#
loop_
_entity.id
_entity.type
_entity.pdbx_description
1 polymer ?
#
loop_
_entity_poly.entity_id
_entity_poly.type
_entity_poly.pdbx_seq_one_letter_code
_entity_poly.pdbx_strand_id
1 'polypeptide(L)'
;MKLPIIKHLTEFIEANDQDYVIEAIDVLEALTEVSSLKDEELDVIGELISNMYGALEVDKAIKAGTPKKEALNGFMQRVLGAIDN
;
A
#
# COMPACT_ATOMS: atom_id res chain seq x y z
N MET A 1 5.18 1.68 -6.85
CA MET A 1 4.62 0.61 -5.98
C MET A 1 5.37 -0.70 -6.20
N LYS A 2 5.59 -1.48 -5.14
CA LYS A 2 6.40 -2.71 -5.10
C LYS A 2 5.55 -3.89 -4.62
N LEU A 3 5.33 -4.86 -5.51
CA LEU A 3 4.53 -6.05 -5.23
C LEU A 3 4.98 -6.85 -3.99
N PRO A 4 6.29 -7.13 -3.77
CA PRO A 4 6.71 -7.88 -2.60
C PRO A 4 6.30 -7.20 -1.29
N ILE A 5 6.30 -5.86 -1.25
CA ILE A 5 5.89 -5.08 -0.07
C ILE A 5 4.39 -5.19 0.14
N ILE A 6 3.60 -5.00 -0.92
CA ILE A 6 2.12 -5.09 -0.84
C ILE A 6 1.69 -6.47 -0.35
N LYS A 7 2.28 -7.54 -0.87
CA LYS A 7 1.99 -8.91 -0.43
C LYS A 7 2.31 -9.09 1.06
N HIS A 8 3.48 -8.63 1.49
CA HIS A 8 3.89 -8.73 2.89
C HIS A 8 2.98 -7.93 3.83
N LEU A 9 2.59 -6.71 3.44
CA LEU A 9 1.66 -5.88 4.21
C LEU A 9 0.25 -6.47 4.23
N THR A 10 -0.21 -7.11 3.16
CA THR A 10 -1.49 -7.84 3.15
C THR A 10 -1.46 -9.01 4.14
N GLU A 11 -0.35 -9.76 4.21
CA GLU A 11 -0.14 -10.80 5.21
C GLU A 11 -0.06 -10.24 6.63
N PHE A 12 0.57 -9.07 6.79
CA PHE A 12 0.60 -8.37 8.07
C PHE A 12 -0.80 -7.96 8.53
N ILE A 13 -1.64 -7.41 7.65
CA ILE A 13 -3.02 -7.05 7.94
C ILE A 13 -3.83 -8.30 8.36
N GLU A 14 -3.69 -9.41 7.63
CA GLU A 14 -4.37 -10.67 7.95
C GLU A 14 -3.99 -11.22 9.34
N ALA A 15 -2.72 -11.07 9.73
CA ALA A 15 -2.23 -11.50 11.04
C ALA A 15 -2.56 -10.52 12.17
N ASN A 16 -2.95 -9.28 11.85
CA ASN A 16 -3.20 -8.20 12.80
C ASN A 16 -4.53 -7.53 12.46
N ASP A 17 -4.53 -6.20 12.34
CA ASP A 17 -5.65 -5.38 11.87
C ASP A 17 -5.14 -4.36 10.85
N GLN A 18 -6.01 -3.94 9.94
CA GLN A 18 -5.73 -2.90 8.96
C GLN A 18 -5.44 -1.54 9.60
N ASP A 19 -5.94 -1.31 10.82
CA ASP A 19 -5.79 -0.04 11.54
C ASP A 19 -4.32 0.33 11.76
N TYR A 20 -3.44 -0.65 12.01
CA TYR A 20 -1.98 -0.42 12.09
C TYR A 20 -1.41 0.24 10.83
N VAL A 21 -1.91 -0.15 9.66
CA VAL A 21 -1.44 0.38 8.38
C VAL A 21 -2.04 1.75 8.12
N ILE A 22 -3.33 1.96 8.45
CA ILE A 22 -4.01 3.25 8.32
C ILE A 22 -3.33 4.30 9.21
N GLU A 23 -3.10 3.99 10.48
CA GLU A 23 -2.43 4.90 11.42
C GLU A 23 -0.98 5.20 10.99
N ALA A 24 -0.26 4.21 10.44
CA ALA A 24 1.07 4.42 9.91
C ALA A 24 1.07 5.36 8.68
N ILE A 25 0.07 5.24 7.81
CA ILE A 25 -0.12 6.18 6.69
C ILE A 25 -0.33 7.58 7.23
N ASP A 26 -1.24 7.78 8.19
CA ASP A 26 -1.53 9.10 8.77
C ASP A 26 -0.26 9.75 9.35
N VAL A 27 0.58 8.96 10.03
CA VAL A 27 1.88 9.43 10.57
C VAL A 27 2.85 9.81 9.45
N LEU A 28 2.93 9.01 8.39
CA LEU A 28 3.81 9.28 7.25
C LEU A 28 3.34 10.51 6.44
N GLU A 29 2.03 10.68 6.26
CA GLU A 29 1.45 11.86 5.63
C GLU A 29 1.78 13.12 6.43
N ALA A 30 1.56 13.10 7.76
CA ALA A 30 1.95 14.21 8.64
C ALA A 30 3.46 14.51 8.57
N LEU A 31 4.31 13.48 8.43
CA LEU A 31 5.76 13.66 8.28
C LEU A 31 6.12 14.41 6.99
N THR A 32 5.36 14.26 5.91
CA THR A 32 5.63 14.95 4.64
C THR A 32 5.45 16.47 4.71
N GLU A 33 4.78 17.00 5.74
CA GLU A 33 4.61 18.44 5.95
C GLU A 33 5.88 19.13 6.49
N VAL A 34 6.92 18.36 6.85
CA VAL A 34 8.19 18.90 7.35
C VAL A 34 9.00 19.52 6.21
N SER A 35 9.09 20.85 6.22
CA SER A 35 9.74 21.65 5.16
C SER A 35 11.24 21.42 4.97
N SER A 36 11.92 20.76 5.91
CA SER A 36 13.34 20.43 5.81
C SER A 36 13.63 19.09 5.14
N LEU A 37 12.60 18.30 4.82
CA LEU A 37 12.77 17.05 4.08
C LEU A 37 13.18 17.36 2.63
N LYS A 38 14.13 16.58 2.13
CA LYS A 38 14.56 16.64 0.74
C LYS A 38 13.57 15.90 -0.16
N ASP A 39 13.54 16.26 -1.43
CA ASP A 39 12.70 15.61 -2.43
C ASP A 39 12.90 14.08 -2.45
N GLU A 40 14.14 13.59 -2.35
CA GLU A 40 14.44 12.15 -2.30
C GLU A 40 13.83 11.46 -1.06
N GLU A 41 13.75 12.15 0.08
CA GLU A 41 13.14 11.63 1.30
C GLU A 41 11.61 11.60 1.18
N LEU A 42 11.03 12.65 0.59
CA LEU A 42 9.60 12.71 0.27
C LEU A 42 9.19 11.64 -0.74
N ASP A 43 10.00 11.37 -1.76
CA ASP A 43 9.77 10.31 -2.74
C ASP A 43 9.74 8.93 -2.09
N VAL A 44 10.66 8.65 -1.16
CA VAL A 44 10.68 7.39 -0.41
C VAL A 44 9.44 7.27 0.47
N ILE A 45 9.05 8.33 1.20
CA ILE A 45 7.84 8.31 2.03
C ILE A 45 6.59 8.11 1.16
N GLY A 46 6.49 8.81 0.04
CA GLY A 46 5.40 8.66 -0.92
C GLY A 46 5.31 7.25 -1.51
N GLU A 47 6.45 6.60 -1.76
CA GLU A 47 6.47 5.19 -2.18
C GLU A 47 5.96 4.26 -1.06
N LEU A 48 6.34 4.49 0.20
CA LEU A 48 5.86 3.71 1.34
C LEU A 48 4.34 3.85 1.51
N ILE A 49 3.82 5.08 1.51
CA ILE A 49 2.38 5.36 1.58
C ILE A 49 1.64 4.66 0.43
N SER A 50 2.14 4.79 -0.80
CA SER A 50 1.54 4.15 -1.97
C SER A 50 1.47 2.62 -1.84
N ASN A 51 2.50 1.98 -1.29
CA ASN A 51 2.49 0.54 -1.06
C ASN A 51 1.51 0.13 0.04
N MET A 52 1.37 0.93 1.10
CA MET A 52 0.42 0.69 2.19
C MET A 52 -1.03 0.79 1.70
N TYR A 53 -1.38 1.82 0.93
CA TYR A 53 -2.70 1.91 0.29
C TYR A 53 -2.95 0.75 -0.67
N GLY A 54 -1.94 0.31 -1.43
CA GLY A 54 -2.06 -0.87 -2.28
C GLY A 54 -2.40 -2.15 -1.50
N ALA A 55 -1.83 -2.32 -0.31
CA ALA A 55 -2.16 -3.44 0.57
C ALA A 55 -3.59 -3.36 1.13
N LEU A 56 -4.04 -2.17 1.53
CA LEU A 56 -5.41 -1.94 2.00
C LEU A 56 -6.45 -2.22 0.90
N GLU A 57 -6.13 -1.93 -0.35
CA GLU A 57 -7.03 -2.23 -1.47
C GLU A 57 -7.15 -3.75 -1.73
N VAL A 58 -6.02 -4.48 -1.63
CA VAL A 58 -6.03 -5.95 -1.71
C VAL A 58 -6.83 -6.54 -0.56
N ASP A 59 -6.61 -6.07 0.67
CA ASP A 59 -7.35 -6.51 1.86
C ASP A 59 -8.87 -6.26 1.71
N LYS A 60 -9.26 -5.09 1.20
CA LYS A 60 -10.67 -4.78 0.90
C LYS A 60 -11.29 -5.77 -0.06
N ALA A 61 -10.58 -6.17 -1.12
CA ALA A 61 -11.07 -7.18 -2.06
C ALA A 61 -11.23 -8.56 -1.40
N ILE A 62 -10.31 -8.92 -0.51
CA ILE A 62 -10.38 -10.17 0.28
C ILE A 62 -11.59 -10.15 1.21
N LYS A 63 -11.80 -9.06 1.97
CA LYS A 63 -12.96 -8.87 2.84
C LYS A 63 -14.30 -8.87 2.06
N ALA A 64 -14.27 -8.47 0.78
CA ALA A 64 -15.41 -8.57 -0.12
C ALA A 64 -15.65 -9.99 -0.70
N GLY A 65 -14.84 -10.98 -0.31
CA GLY A 65 -14.99 -12.38 -0.70
C GLY A 65 -14.11 -12.83 -1.87
N THR A 66 -13.21 -11.97 -2.37
CA THR A 66 -12.26 -12.36 -3.43
C THR A 66 -11.17 -13.24 -2.84
N PRO A 67 -10.86 -14.42 -3.43
CA PRO A 67 -9.75 -15.23 -2.97
C PRO A 67 -8.43 -14.44 -2.97
N LYS A 68 -7.62 -14.54 -1.90
CA LYS A 68 -6.36 -13.78 -1.72
C LYS A 68 -5.45 -13.76 -2.95
N LYS A 69 -5.29 -14.91 -3.61
CA LYS A 69 -4.48 -15.04 -4.83
C LYS A 69 -5.06 -14.21 -5.98
N GLU A 70 -6.38 -14.21 -6.14
CA GLU A 70 -7.08 -13.45 -7.17
C GLU A 70 -7.05 -11.95 -6.87
N ALA A 71 -7.21 -11.56 -5.60
CA ALA A 71 -7.12 -10.16 -5.17
C ALA A 71 -5.73 -9.58 -5.46
N LEU A 72 -4.66 -10.30 -5.08
CA LEU A 72 -3.28 -9.90 -5.38
C LEU A 72 -3.03 -9.82 -6.89
N ASN A 73 -3.46 -10.82 -7.66
CA ASN A 73 -3.27 -10.84 -9.11
C ASN A 73 -4.06 -9.72 -9.82
N GLY A 74 -5.31 -9.49 -9.42
CA GLY A 74 -6.14 -8.43 -9.96
C GLY A 74 -5.58 -7.04 -9.65
N PHE A 75 -5.06 -6.83 -8.44
CA PHE A 75 -4.37 -5.59 -8.10
C PHE A 75 -3.12 -5.39 -8.97
N MET A 76 -2.29 -6.43 -9.13
CA MET A 76 -1.10 -6.37 -10.00
C MET A 76 -1.43 -6.01 -11.44
N GLN A 77 -2.46 -6.63 -12.02
CA GLN A 77 -2.86 -6.33 -13.40
C GLN A 77 -3.29 -4.87 -13.58
N ARG A 78 -3.97 -4.29 -12.58
CA ARG A 78 -4.36 -2.88 -12.61
C ARG A 78 -3.15 -1.95 -12.50
N VAL A 79 -2.21 -2.25 -11.61
CA VAL A 79 -0.99 -1.43 -11.47
C VAL A 79 -0.12 -1.50 -12.72
N LEU A 80 0.09 -2.69 -13.28
CA LEU A 80 0.88 -2.85 -14.50
C LEU A 80 0.17 -2.28 -15.73
N GLY A 81 -1.15 -2.49 -15.85
CA GLY A 81 -1.95 -1.93 -16.95
C GLY A 81 -2.13 -0.40 -16.87
N ALA A 82 -1.97 0.20 -15.69
CA ALA A 82 -1.94 1.65 -15.52
C ALA A 82 -0.59 2.28 -15.92
N ILE A 83 0.46 1.48 -16.14
CA ILE A 83 1.80 1.94 -16.59
C ILE A 83 1.89 1.98 -18.13
N ASP A 84 1.01 1.27 -18.84
CA ASP A 84 1.01 1.17 -20.31
C ASP A 84 0.19 2.27 -21.02
N ASN A 85 -0.22 3.36 -20.34
CA ASN A 85 -0.90 4.51 -20.96
C ASN A 85 -0.23 5.85 -20.63
#